data_AF-A0AAD6RXC5-F1
#
_entry.id   AF-A0AAD6RXC5-F1
#
_cell.length_a   1.000
_cell.length_b   1.000
_cell.length_c   1.000
_cell.angle_alpha   90.00
_cell.angle_beta   90.00
_cell.angle_gamma   90.00
#
_symmetry.space_group_name_H-M   'P 1'
#
loop_
_entity.id
_entity.type
_entity.pdbx_description
1 polymer ?
#
loop_
_entity_poly.entity_id
_entity_poly.type
_entity_poly.pdbx_seq_one_letter_code
_entity_poly.pdbx_strand_id
1 'polypeptide(L)'
;MASQMINLPALLAAEKLQTNKANYPTFKVLIEEHAASKGLLGYLNGNIAKPALITGTAAPDPTPVFSKNPSRDEYEYRDGVARSLIVTNIADPIGLGVKRDGTAKECWDSVDSICAKKSDAALSLAESELQSIKFTGSSRDDLDVLLGNLRNKANTVRMLGGKAEDKDLKNILIRSLPPDPRWLGLQGALFSATDLDDAFALIKTVAINTGMPEHTTVVANSTALNASLRTVIGPAAGRRVSSPPILGATDPRQTKPQCPPTLPSSTAR
;
A
#
# COMPACT_ATOMS: atom_id res chain seq x y z
N MET A 1 15.09 23.99 -35.32
CA MET A 1 15.28 24.21 -33.87
C MET A 1 15.01 22.89 -33.17
N ALA A 2 15.95 22.40 -32.35
CA ALA A 2 15.76 21.12 -31.66
C ALA A 2 14.78 21.33 -30.49
N SER A 3 13.54 20.85 -30.62
CA SER A 3 12.63 20.69 -29.48
C SER A 3 13.32 19.80 -28.47
N GLN A 4 13.69 20.36 -27.32
CA GLN A 4 14.27 19.60 -26.22
C GLN A 4 13.17 18.68 -25.69
N MET A 5 13.19 17.41 -26.09
CA MET A 5 12.21 16.42 -25.64
C MET A 5 12.30 16.30 -24.11
N ILE A 6 11.22 16.67 -23.43
CA ILE A 6 11.10 16.46 -21.99
C ILE A 6 10.92 14.95 -21.78
N ASN A 7 11.98 14.29 -21.33
CA ASN A 7 11.90 12.88 -20.94
C ASN A 7 11.07 12.74 -19.67
N LEU A 8 9.95 12.03 -19.75
CA LEU A 8 9.04 11.79 -18.65
C LEU A 8 9.52 10.58 -17.83
N PRO A 9 9.80 10.75 -16.53
CA PRO A 9 10.12 9.62 -15.67
C PRO A 9 8.89 8.73 -15.51
N ALA A 10 9.11 7.43 -15.63
CA ALA A 10 8.13 6.41 -15.27
C ALA A 10 8.47 5.89 -13.87
N LEU A 11 7.51 6.01 -12.96
CA LEU A 11 7.60 5.40 -11.63
C LEU A 11 7.62 3.88 -11.74
N LEU A 12 8.27 3.23 -10.77
CA LEU A 12 8.21 1.79 -10.64
C LEU A 12 6.75 1.36 -10.43
N ALA A 13 6.42 0.13 -10.82
CA ALA A 13 5.04 -0.37 -10.73
C ALA A 13 4.44 -0.26 -9.32
N ALA A 14 5.28 -0.41 -8.27
CA ALA A 14 4.86 -0.27 -6.87
C ALA A 14 4.60 1.19 -6.45
N GLU A 15 5.21 2.16 -7.14
CA GLU A 15 5.13 3.60 -6.86
C GLU A 15 4.01 4.29 -7.63
N LYS A 16 3.57 3.71 -8.76
CA LYS A 16 2.40 4.16 -9.50
C LYS A 16 1.15 4.15 -8.63
N LEU A 17 0.24 5.09 -8.86
CA LEU A 17 -1.02 5.13 -8.11
C LEU A 17 -1.79 3.82 -8.31
N GLN A 18 -1.96 3.08 -7.22
CA GLN A 18 -2.66 1.81 -7.21
C GLN A 18 -4.18 2.02 -7.20
N THR A 19 -4.94 1.03 -7.68
CA THR A 19 -6.41 1.07 -7.74
C THR A 19 -7.07 1.16 -6.35
N ASN A 20 -6.40 0.62 -5.33
CA ASN A 20 -6.80 0.74 -3.92
C ASN A 20 -6.57 2.16 -3.36
N LYS A 21 -5.77 2.99 -4.04
CA LYS A 21 -5.35 4.35 -3.63
C LYS A 21 -4.54 4.40 -2.32
N ALA A 22 -4.05 3.26 -1.82
CA ALA A 22 -3.38 3.16 -0.53
C ALA A 22 -2.01 3.88 -0.52
N ASN A 23 -1.33 3.90 -1.67
CA ASN A 23 -0.05 4.58 -1.83
C ASN A 23 -0.17 6.04 -2.27
N TYR A 24 -1.37 6.64 -2.19
CA TYR A 24 -1.61 8.00 -2.68
C TYR A 24 -0.69 9.07 -2.07
N PRO A 25 -0.42 9.10 -0.75
CA PRO A 25 0.50 10.09 -0.17
C PRO A 25 1.90 10.02 -0.79
N THR A 26 2.45 8.80 -0.93
CA THR A 26 3.76 8.58 -1.55
C THR A 26 3.74 8.95 -3.03
N PHE A 27 2.72 8.52 -3.76
CA PHE A 27 2.53 8.87 -5.17
C PHE A 27 2.47 10.39 -5.38
N LYS A 28 1.76 11.11 -4.51
CA LYS A 28 1.61 12.57 -4.58
C LYS A 28 2.97 13.26 -4.52
N VAL A 29 3.78 12.91 -3.52
CA VAL A 29 5.13 13.45 -3.34
C VAL A 29 6.00 13.19 -4.57
N LEU A 30 6.01 11.93 -5.07
CA LEU A 30 6.84 11.56 -6.22
C LEU A 30 6.48 12.32 -7.49
N ILE A 31 5.19 12.52 -7.78
CA ILE A 31 4.76 13.29 -8.96
C ILE A 31 5.14 14.77 -8.82
N GLU A 32 4.97 15.36 -7.65
CA GLU A 32 5.34 16.76 -7.39
C GLU A 32 6.85 16.96 -7.53
N GLU A 33 7.68 16.05 -7.00
CA GLU A 33 9.14 16.07 -7.15
C GLU A 33 9.58 15.90 -8.61
N HIS A 34 8.98 14.95 -9.34
CA HIS A 34 9.26 14.78 -10.76
C HIS A 34 8.88 16.00 -11.57
N ALA A 35 7.71 16.59 -11.32
CA ALA A 35 7.28 17.81 -11.99
C ALA A 35 8.20 18.99 -11.66
N ALA A 36 8.62 19.13 -10.40
CA ALA A 36 9.57 20.17 -9.97
C ALA A 36 10.91 20.04 -10.70
N SER A 37 11.46 18.82 -10.80
CA SER A 37 12.74 18.55 -11.49
C SER A 37 12.72 18.92 -12.98
N LYS A 38 11.54 19.02 -13.59
CA LYS A 38 11.33 19.36 -15.00
C LYS A 38 10.77 20.77 -15.20
N GLY A 39 10.58 21.57 -14.15
CA GLY A 39 9.95 22.89 -14.26
C GLY A 39 8.45 22.86 -14.59
N LEU A 40 7.80 21.72 -14.40
CA LEU A 40 6.39 21.50 -14.73
C LEU A 40 5.44 21.72 -13.54
N LEU A 41 5.96 21.87 -12.32
CA LEU A 41 5.15 22.02 -11.09
C LEU A 41 4.15 23.18 -11.19
N GLY A 42 4.50 24.27 -11.87
CA GLY A 42 3.61 25.41 -12.08
C GLY A 42 2.33 25.08 -12.85
N TYR A 43 2.36 24.07 -13.74
CA TYR A 43 1.19 23.61 -14.49
C TYR A 43 0.29 22.72 -13.64
N LEU A 44 0.85 21.91 -12.74
CA LEU A 44 0.08 21.09 -11.81
C LEU A 44 -0.70 21.95 -10.82
N ASN A 45 -0.04 22.99 -10.29
CA ASN A 45 -0.64 23.86 -9.28
C ASN A 45 -1.52 24.97 -9.90
N GLY A 46 -1.42 25.19 -11.21
CA GLY A 46 -2.13 26.26 -11.94
C GLY A 46 -1.54 27.65 -11.78
N ASN A 47 -0.28 27.75 -11.35
CA ASN A 47 0.43 29.02 -11.20
C ASN A 47 0.89 29.60 -12.55
N ILE A 48 0.86 28.81 -13.62
CA ILE A 48 1.12 29.26 -14.98
C ILE A 48 -0.22 29.27 -15.71
N ALA A 49 -0.71 30.47 -16.07
CA ALA A 49 -1.96 30.62 -16.80
C ALA A 49 -1.73 30.46 -18.31
N LYS A 50 -2.76 29.97 -19.01
CA LYS A 50 -2.75 29.89 -20.48
C LYS A 50 -2.60 31.29 -21.08
N PRO A 51 -1.55 31.56 -21.89
CA PRO A 51 -1.39 32.84 -22.55
C PRO A 51 -2.53 33.12 -23.54
N ALA A 52 -2.88 34.41 -23.68
CA ALA A 52 -3.86 34.86 -24.67
C ALA A 52 -3.36 34.56 -26.10
N LEU A 53 -4.30 34.42 -27.05
CA LEU A 53 -3.93 34.31 -28.47
C LEU A 53 -3.32 35.64 -28.93
N ILE A 54 -2.09 35.61 -29.42
CA ILE A 54 -1.47 36.77 -30.06
C ILE A 54 -1.72 36.62 -31.57
N THR A 55 -2.43 37.56 -32.19
CA THR A 55 -2.75 37.55 -33.64
C THR A 55 -1.67 38.18 -34.52
N GLY A 56 -0.46 38.39 -33.99
CA GLY A 56 0.66 38.97 -34.70
C GLY A 56 1.40 37.95 -35.59
N THR A 57 2.03 38.42 -36.66
CA THR A 57 2.76 37.60 -37.65
C THR A 57 4.17 37.18 -37.22
N ALA A 58 4.69 37.71 -36.11
CA ALA A 58 6.01 37.34 -35.59
C ALA A 58 5.88 36.15 -34.63
N ALA A 59 6.60 35.06 -34.93
CA ALA A 59 6.72 33.95 -34.00
C ALA A 59 7.48 34.41 -32.74
N PRO A 60 6.95 34.15 -31.53
CA PRO A 60 7.64 34.51 -30.30
C PRO A 60 8.94 33.71 -30.15
N ASP A 61 9.95 34.34 -29.56
CA ASP A 61 11.21 33.65 -29.25
C ASP A 61 10.97 32.48 -28.27
N PRO A 62 11.67 31.35 -28.45
CA PRO A 62 11.51 30.19 -27.59
C PRO A 62 11.93 30.51 -26.16
N THR A 63 11.10 30.12 -25.19
CA THR A 63 11.37 30.31 -23.76
C THR A 63 11.98 29.05 -23.13
N PRO A 64 12.78 29.18 -22.07
CA PRO A 64 13.21 28.02 -21.28
C PRO A 64 12.02 27.29 -20.65
N VAL A 65 12.15 25.97 -20.41
CA VAL A 65 11.08 25.12 -19.83
C VAL A 65 10.57 25.63 -18.49
N PHE A 66 11.46 26.22 -17.68
CA PHE A 66 11.15 26.80 -16.36
C PHE A 66 10.58 28.23 -16.43
N SER A 67 10.32 28.77 -17.63
CA SER A 67 9.69 30.07 -17.79
C SER A 67 8.25 30.04 -17.25
N LYS A 68 7.89 31.08 -16.50
CA LYS A 68 6.51 31.31 -16.03
C LYS A 68 5.62 31.99 -17.07
N ASN A 69 6.22 32.46 -18.16
CA ASN A 69 5.56 33.20 -19.23
C ASN A 69 5.86 32.54 -20.58
N PRO A 70 5.41 31.28 -20.80
CA PRO A 70 5.59 30.59 -22.08
C PRO A 70 4.75 31.27 -23.18
N SER A 71 5.09 31.00 -24.44
CA SER A 71 4.14 31.26 -25.54
C SER A 71 2.92 30.33 -25.43
N ARG A 72 1.88 30.59 -26.21
CA ARG A 72 0.67 29.75 -26.18
C ARG A 72 0.96 28.31 -26.60
N ASP A 73 1.74 28.10 -27.65
CA ASP A 73 2.08 26.76 -28.15
C ASP A 73 2.98 26.02 -27.15
N GLU A 74 3.93 26.73 -26.54
CA GLU A 74 4.77 26.19 -25.47
C GLU A 74 3.95 25.81 -24.24
N TYR A 75 2.97 26.64 -23.87
CA TYR A 75 2.03 26.33 -22.80
C TYR A 75 1.27 25.03 -23.10
N GLU A 76 0.66 24.91 -24.27
CA GLU A 76 -0.15 23.73 -24.64
C GLU A 76 0.70 22.46 -24.67
N TYR A 77 1.94 22.55 -25.16
CA TYR A 77 2.90 21.45 -25.12
C TYR A 77 3.27 21.05 -23.68
N ARG A 78 3.72 22.01 -22.85
CA ARG A 78 4.18 21.74 -21.47
C ARG A 78 3.05 21.29 -20.56
N ASP A 79 1.85 21.85 -20.71
CA ASP A 79 0.64 21.40 -20.02
C ASP A 79 0.28 19.96 -20.43
N GLY A 80 0.34 19.64 -21.74
CA GLY A 80 0.16 18.27 -22.22
C GLY A 80 1.18 17.28 -21.64
N VAL A 81 2.45 17.68 -21.52
CA VAL A 81 3.51 16.87 -20.91
C VAL A 81 3.26 16.67 -19.41
N ALA A 82 2.90 17.72 -18.68
CA ALA A 82 2.56 17.63 -17.25
C ALA A 82 1.33 16.72 -17.02
N ARG A 83 0.31 16.81 -17.87
CA ARG A 83 -0.85 15.91 -17.83
C ARG A 83 -0.44 14.46 -18.13
N SER A 84 0.44 14.24 -19.11
CA SER A 84 0.97 12.91 -19.44
C SER A 84 1.76 12.30 -18.28
N LEU A 85 2.55 13.10 -17.54
CA LEU A 85 3.26 12.68 -16.34
C LEU A 85 2.31 12.07 -15.30
N ILE A 86 1.15 12.69 -15.07
CA ILE A 86 0.13 12.16 -14.15
C ILE A 86 -0.43 10.85 -14.70
N VAL A 87 -0.99 10.88 -15.91
CA VAL A 87 -1.77 9.77 -16.47
C VAL A 87 -0.93 8.50 -16.66
N THR A 88 0.34 8.62 -17.04
CA THR A 88 1.23 7.47 -17.27
C THR A 88 1.71 6.79 -15.98
N ASN A 89 1.63 7.50 -14.85
CA ASN A 89 2.02 7.02 -13.53
C ASN A 89 0.82 6.54 -12.69
N ILE A 90 -0.35 6.37 -13.30
CA ILE A 90 -1.53 5.77 -12.68
C ILE A 90 -1.76 4.41 -13.34
N ALA A 91 -1.99 3.36 -12.54
CA ALA A 91 -2.15 2.00 -13.06
C ALA A 91 -3.38 1.85 -13.97
N ASP A 92 -4.50 2.46 -13.58
CA ASP A 92 -5.74 2.49 -14.37
C ASP A 92 -6.42 3.86 -14.21
N PRO A 93 -6.04 4.88 -15.01
CA PRO A 93 -6.61 6.21 -14.88
C PRO A 93 -8.09 6.26 -15.30
N ILE A 94 -8.55 5.35 -16.17
CA ILE A 94 -9.95 5.32 -16.63
C ILE A 94 -10.82 4.69 -15.54
N GLY A 95 -10.45 3.52 -15.01
CA GLY A 95 -11.21 2.85 -13.96
C GLY A 95 -11.23 3.62 -12.64
N LEU A 96 -10.22 4.47 -12.39
CA LEU A 96 -10.23 5.39 -11.25
C LEU A 96 -11.11 6.63 -11.44
N GLY A 97 -11.56 6.91 -12.67
CA GLY A 97 -12.37 8.09 -13.00
C GLY A 97 -11.57 9.40 -13.10
N VAL A 98 -10.27 9.32 -13.40
CA VAL A 98 -9.40 10.50 -13.51
C VAL A 98 -9.79 11.31 -14.74
N LYS A 99 -9.92 12.64 -14.58
CA LYS A 99 -10.17 13.56 -15.69
C LYS A 99 -8.89 13.66 -16.53
N ARG A 100 -8.96 13.32 -17.82
CA ARG A 100 -7.80 13.32 -18.74
C ARG A 100 -7.88 14.40 -19.81
N ASP A 101 -9.01 15.07 -19.90
CA ASP A 101 -9.28 16.23 -20.74
C ASP A 101 -9.03 17.54 -19.96
N GLY A 102 -8.79 18.62 -20.71
CA GLY A 102 -8.49 19.93 -20.11
C GLY A 102 -7.02 20.08 -19.70
N THR A 103 -6.78 20.88 -18.68
CA THR A 103 -5.44 21.26 -18.21
C THR A 103 -4.80 20.19 -17.32
N ALA A 104 -3.48 20.25 -17.14
CA ALA A 104 -2.76 19.40 -16.19
C ALA A 104 -3.26 19.62 -14.75
N LYS A 105 -3.60 20.86 -14.39
CA LYS A 105 -4.23 21.20 -13.11
C LYS A 105 -5.55 20.48 -12.91
N GLU A 106 -6.46 20.54 -13.88
CA GLU A 106 -7.76 19.85 -13.76
C GLU A 106 -7.59 18.33 -13.62
N CYS A 107 -6.62 17.76 -14.33
CA CYS A 107 -6.25 16.36 -14.17
C CYS A 107 -5.75 16.08 -12.74
N TRP A 108 -4.83 16.89 -12.23
CA TRP A 108 -4.27 16.76 -10.88
C TRP A 108 -5.33 16.90 -9.77
N ASP A 109 -6.16 17.93 -9.85
CA ASP A 109 -7.25 18.19 -8.91
C ASP A 109 -8.27 17.02 -8.92
N SER A 110 -8.49 16.39 -10.09
CA SER A 110 -9.36 15.20 -10.16
C SER A 110 -8.78 14.01 -9.40
N VAL A 111 -7.46 13.76 -9.52
CA VAL A 111 -6.78 12.70 -8.77
C VAL A 111 -6.85 12.98 -7.27
N ASP A 112 -6.53 14.21 -6.87
CA ASP A 112 -6.58 14.64 -5.46
C ASP A 112 -7.98 14.47 -4.88
N SER A 113 -9.04 14.90 -5.58
CA SER A 113 -10.44 14.71 -5.16
C SER A 113 -10.85 13.23 -5.03
N ILE A 114 -10.44 12.39 -5.99
CA ILE A 114 -10.77 10.95 -6.03
C ILE A 114 -10.07 10.19 -4.90
N CYS A 115 -8.84 10.59 -4.57
CA CYS A 115 -8.04 9.96 -3.52
C CYS A 115 -8.38 10.52 -2.13
N ALA A 116 -8.64 11.83 -2.00
CA ALA A 116 -9.07 12.46 -0.76
C ALA A 116 -10.38 11.85 -0.22
N LYS A 117 -11.37 11.60 -1.08
CA LYS A 117 -12.62 10.94 -0.66
C LYS A 117 -12.43 9.52 -0.13
N LYS A 118 -11.49 8.75 -0.70
CA LYS A 118 -11.12 7.44 -0.14
C LYS A 118 -10.26 7.60 1.11
N SER A 119 -9.51 8.69 1.25
CA SER A 119 -8.81 9.01 2.49
C SER A 119 -9.80 9.09 3.64
N ASP A 120 -10.96 9.70 3.48
CA ASP A 120 -11.97 9.78 4.56
C ASP A 120 -12.52 8.40 4.95
N ALA A 121 -12.87 7.57 3.96
CA ALA A 121 -13.38 6.21 4.22
C ALA A 121 -12.28 5.29 4.78
N ALA A 122 -11.06 5.39 4.26
CA ALA A 122 -9.90 4.66 4.74
C ALA A 122 -9.48 5.14 6.14
N LEU A 123 -9.58 6.44 6.41
CA LEU A 123 -9.35 7.05 7.71
C LEU A 123 -10.37 6.52 8.70
N SER A 124 -11.67 6.55 8.36
CA SER A 124 -12.73 5.98 9.20
C SER A 124 -12.51 4.49 9.49
N LEU A 125 -12.08 3.72 8.50
CA LEU A 125 -11.73 2.31 8.69
C LEU A 125 -10.50 2.15 9.59
N ALA A 126 -9.43 2.91 9.36
CA ALA A 126 -8.21 2.88 10.17
C ALA A 126 -8.48 3.29 11.62
N GLU A 127 -9.32 4.29 11.85
CA GLU A 127 -9.81 4.69 13.16
C GLU A 127 -10.61 3.57 13.81
N SER A 128 -11.52 2.92 13.07
CA SER A 128 -12.27 1.77 13.58
C SER A 128 -11.35 0.61 13.96
N GLU A 129 -10.31 0.33 13.17
CA GLU A 129 -9.32 -0.70 13.48
C GLU A 129 -8.43 -0.33 14.67
N LEU A 130 -8.11 0.96 14.84
CA LEU A 130 -7.36 1.46 15.98
C LEU A 130 -8.19 1.32 17.26
N GLN A 131 -9.49 1.61 17.20
CA GLN A 131 -10.43 1.48 18.34
C GLN A 131 -10.76 0.02 18.68
N SER A 132 -10.62 -0.91 17.73
CA SER A 132 -10.93 -2.34 17.93
C SER A 132 -9.78 -3.13 18.55
N ILE A 133 -8.63 -2.51 18.82
CA ILE A 133 -7.49 -3.16 19.46
C ILE A 133 -7.90 -3.69 20.84
N LYS A 134 -7.63 -4.98 21.06
CA LYS A 134 -7.87 -5.69 22.32
C LYS A 134 -6.69 -6.58 22.65
N PHE A 135 -6.36 -6.65 23.93
CA PHE A 135 -5.42 -7.63 24.45
C PHE A 135 -6.14 -8.97 24.62
N THR A 136 -5.75 -9.95 23.81
CA THR A 136 -6.29 -11.33 23.86
C THR A 136 -5.27 -12.33 24.38
N GLY A 137 -4.07 -11.87 24.71
CA GLY A 137 -2.94 -12.69 25.10
C GLY A 137 -2.93 -13.09 26.57
N SER A 138 -1.93 -13.89 26.92
CA SER A 138 -1.63 -14.27 28.31
C SER A 138 -0.15 -14.13 28.64
N SER A 139 0.68 -13.77 27.66
CA SER A 139 2.14 -13.67 27.79
C SER A 139 2.65 -12.25 27.58
N ARG A 140 3.89 -11.99 28.04
CA ARG A 140 4.57 -10.71 27.81
C ARG A 140 4.77 -10.43 26.32
N ASP A 141 4.98 -11.46 25.51
CA ASP A 141 5.17 -11.32 24.07
C ASP A 141 3.88 -10.82 23.39
N ASP A 142 2.72 -11.31 23.84
CA ASP A 142 1.42 -10.83 23.36
C ASP A 142 1.19 -9.36 23.71
N LEU A 143 1.75 -8.92 24.84
CA LEU A 143 1.71 -7.52 25.26
C LEU A 143 2.54 -6.66 24.30
N ASP A 144 3.74 -7.10 23.95
CA ASP A 144 4.57 -6.40 22.97
C ASP A 144 3.91 -6.34 21.59
N VAL A 145 3.21 -7.40 21.18
CA VAL A 145 2.38 -7.41 19.97
C VAL A 145 1.26 -6.38 20.06
N LEU A 146 0.55 -6.29 21.19
CA LEU A 146 -0.48 -5.27 21.41
C LEU A 146 0.09 -3.85 21.26
N LEU A 147 1.19 -3.55 21.94
CA LEU A 147 1.82 -2.23 21.94
C LEU A 147 2.35 -1.86 20.54
N GLY A 148 2.95 -2.82 19.83
CA GLY A 148 3.37 -2.67 18.44
C GLY A 148 2.19 -2.40 17.51
N ASN A 149 1.09 -3.15 17.65
CA ASN A 149 -0.12 -2.96 16.86
C ASN A 149 -0.74 -1.58 17.08
N LEU A 150 -0.77 -1.09 18.32
CA LEU A 150 -1.27 0.25 18.65
C LEU A 150 -0.46 1.34 17.91
N ARG A 151 0.87 1.28 17.97
CA ARG A 151 1.74 2.24 17.27
C ARG A 151 1.58 2.17 15.75
N ASN A 152 1.57 0.97 15.20
CA ASN A 152 1.46 0.77 13.75
C ASN A 152 0.12 1.31 13.23
N LYS A 153 -0.99 0.99 13.90
CA LYS A 153 -2.33 1.49 13.51
C LYS A 153 -2.48 2.99 13.73
N ALA A 154 -1.92 3.55 14.80
CA ALA A 154 -1.88 5.00 15.01
C ALA A 154 -1.12 5.73 13.90
N ASN A 155 0.00 5.17 13.44
CA ASN A 155 0.76 5.71 12.31
C ASN A 155 -0.06 5.65 11.02
N THR A 156 -0.80 4.57 10.76
CA THR A 156 -1.73 4.50 9.62
C THR A 156 -2.77 5.61 9.65
N VAL A 157 -3.40 5.88 10.80
CA VAL A 157 -4.35 6.99 10.95
C VAL A 157 -3.69 8.33 10.64
N ARG A 158 -2.48 8.59 11.15
CA ARG A 158 -1.74 9.84 10.90
C ARG A 158 -1.35 10.00 9.43
N MET A 159 -0.93 8.93 8.76
CA MET A 159 -0.61 8.97 7.32
C MET A 159 -1.83 9.32 6.45
N LEU A 160 -3.03 8.97 6.90
CA LEU A 160 -4.30 9.29 6.23
C LEU A 160 -4.85 10.68 6.61
N GLY A 161 -4.08 11.49 7.35
CA GLY A 161 -4.46 12.84 7.78
C GLY A 161 -5.28 12.89 9.07
N GLY A 162 -5.47 11.75 9.74
CA GLY A 162 -6.18 11.66 11.01
C GLY A 162 -5.36 12.15 12.20
N LYS A 163 -6.06 12.50 13.29
CA LYS A 163 -5.43 12.84 14.57
C LYS A 163 -5.42 11.59 15.47
N ALA A 164 -4.23 11.11 15.79
CA ALA A 164 -4.02 10.07 16.80
C ALA A 164 -3.10 10.64 17.88
N GLU A 165 -3.66 11.45 18.78
CA GLU A 165 -2.92 12.07 19.88
C GLU A 165 -2.64 11.06 20.99
N ASP A 166 -1.57 11.24 21.75
CA ASP A 166 -1.18 10.31 22.82
C ASP A 166 -2.27 10.13 23.87
N LYS A 167 -3.06 11.18 24.12
CA LYS A 167 -4.23 11.09 25.01
C LYS A 167 -5.25 10.07 24.51
N ASP A 168 -5.53 10.06 23.22
CA ASP A 168 -6.48 9.12 22.61
C ASP A 168 -5.89 7.71 22.61
N LEU A 169 -4.61 7.57 22.28
CA LEU A 169 -3.91 6.29 22.30
C LEU A 169 -3.86 5.68 23.70
N LYS A 170 -3.62 6.47 24.75
CA LYS A 170 -3.72 6.03 26.14
C LYS A 170 -5.13 5.56 26.50
N ASN A 171 -6.16 6.30 26.08
CA ASN A 171 -7.55 5.88 26.30
C ASN A 171 -7.88 4.55 25.60
N ILE A 172 -7.40 4.37 24.37
CA ILE A 172 -7.58 3.12 23.61
C ILE A 172 -6.84 1.99 24.29
N LEU A 173 -5.59 2.21 24.73
CA LEU A 173 -4.79 1.24 25.46
C LEU A 173 -5.51 0.77 26.73
N ILE A 174 -6.03 1.69 27.54
CA ILE A 174 -6.80 1.36 28.76
C ILE A 174 -8.02 0.51 28.42
N ARG A 175 -8.76 0.85 27.35
CA ARG A 175 -9.92 0.08 26.87
C ARG A 175 -9.56 -1.25 26.22
N SER A 176 -8.31 -1.41 25.77
CA SER A 176 -7.84 -2.62 25.11
C SER A 176 -7.52 -3.73 26.12
N LEU A 177 -7.18 -3.37 27.36
CA LEU A 177 -6.86 -4.31 28.44
C LEU A 177 -8.14 -4.99 28.96
N PRO A 178 -8.08 -6.28 29.32
CA PRO A 178 -9.22 -6.98 29.90
C PRO A 178 -9.50 -6.47 31.32
N PRO A 179 -10.74 -6.63 31.83
CA PRO A 179 -11.12 -6.25 33.18
C PRO A 179 -10.59 -7.27 34.22
N ASP A 180 -9.28 -7.50 34.21
CA ASP A 180 -8.56 -8.36 35.16
C ASP A 180 -8.04 -7.49 36.32
N PRO A 181 -8.12 -7.94 37.58
CA PRO A 181 -7.55 -7.24 38.74
C PRO A 181 -6.12 -6.75 38.55
N ARG A 182 -5.31 -7.48 37.77
CA ARG A 182 -3.92 -7.11 37.44
C ARG A 182 -3.82 -5.78 36.68
N TRP A 183 -4.80 -5.46 35.85
CA TRP A 183 -4.83 -4.23 35.04
C TRP A 183 -5.65 -3.11 35.70
N LEU A 184 -6.64 -3.45 36.52
CA LEU A 184 -7.51 -2.45 37.16
C LEU A 184 -6.72 -1.50 38.07
N GLY A 185 -5.75 -2.01 38.83
CA GLY A 185 -4.88 -1.18 39.68
C GLY A 185 -3.97 -0.22 38.90
N LEU A 186 -3.78 -0.45 37.60
CA LEU A 186 -2.89 0.33 36.74
C LEU A 186 -3.60 1.51 36.05
N GLN A 187 -4.94 1.53 36.03
CA GLN A 187 -5.71 2.55 35.29
C GLN A 187 -5.34 3.98 35.72
N GLY A 188 -5.25 4.27 37.02
CA GLY A 188 -4.91 5.60 37.52
C GLY A 188 -3.49 6.05 37.11
N ALA A 189 -2.52 5.15 37.15
CA ALA A 189 -1.15 5.43 36.71
C ALA A 189 -1.08 5.63 35.19
N LEU A 190 -1.86 4.86 34.41
CA LEU A 190 -1.95 5.04 32.96
C LEU A 190 -2.59 6.35 32.54
N PHE A 191 -3.61 6.81 33.27
CA PHE A 191 -4.18 8.14 33.05
C PHE A 191 -3.20 9.26 33.41
N SER A 192 -2.32 9.02 34.39
CA SER A 192 -1.32 9.99 34.85
C SER A 192 -0.02 9.98 34.05
N ALA A 193 0.19 8.96 33.20
CA ALA A 193 1.36 8.88 32.33
C ALA A 193 1.44 10.10 31.41
N THR A 194 2.64 10.65 31.24
CA THR A 194 2.86 11.89 30.49
C THR A 194 2.59 11.64 29.00
N ASP A 195 3.25 10.63 28.44
CA ASP A 195 3.15 10.22 27.05
C ASP A 195 2.79 8.73 26.91
N LEU A 196 2.73 8.26 25.66
CA LEU A 196 2.42 6.86 25.36
C LEU A 196 3.54 5.91 25.77
N ASP A 197 4.80 6.35 25.74
CA ASP A 197 5.96 5.52 26.03
C ASP A 197 6.08 5.25 27.54
N ASP A 198 5.80 6.26 28.37
CA ASP A 198 5.61 6.11 29.81
C ASP A 198 4.51 5.09 30.12
N ALA A 199 3.36 5.18 29.44
CA ALA A 199 2.27 4.24 29.60
C ALA A 199 2.68 2.80 29.22
N PHE A 200 3.47 2.65 28.16
CA PHE A 200 3.99 1.35 27.73
C PHE A 200 4.96 0.76 28.75
N ALA A 201 5.86 1.59 29.31
CA ALA A 201 6.79 1.19 30.35
C ALA A 201 6.04 0.69 31.60
N LEU A 202 5.02 1.44 32.06
CA LEU A 202 4.18 1.07 33.21
C LEU A 202 3.52 -0.31 33.03
N ILE A 203 2.93 -0.58 31.86
CA ILE A 203 2.28 -1.87 31.56
C ILE A 203 3.31 -3.01 31.57
N LYS A 204 4.48 -2.80 30.96
CA LYS A 204 5.56 -3.81 30.99
C LYS A 204 6.03 -4.11 32.41
N THR A 205 6.23 -3.08 33.24
CA THR A 205 6.62 -3.26 34.64
C THR A 205 5.58 -4.05 35.43
N VAL A 206 4.29 -3.78 35.25
CA VAL A 206 3.23 -4.56 35.91
C VAL A 206 3.19 -6.00 35.41
N ALA A 207 3.38 -6.23 34.11
CA ALA A 207 3.42 -7.59 33.57
C ALA A 207 4.58 -8.41 34.18
N ILE A 208 5.74 -7.79 34.39
CA ILE A 208 6.88 -8.41 35.09
C ILE A 208 6.52 -8.71 36.56
N ASN A 209 6.01 -7.72 37.29
CA ASN A 209 5.71 -7.84 38.72
C ASN A 209 4.59 -8.83 39.04
N THR A 210 3.66 -9.04 38.11
CA THR A 210 2.55 -10.00 38.25
C THR A 210 2.93 -11.42 37.83
N GLY A 211 4.21 -11.65 37.45
CA GLY A 211 4.70 -12.96 37.06
C GLY A 211 4.11 -13.46 35.75
N MET A 212 3.67 -12.56 34.87
CA MET A 212 3.12 -12.92 33.57
C MET A 212 4.19 -13.69 32.78
N PRO A 213 3.87 -14.84 32.17
CA PRO A 213 4.87 -15.67 31.52
C PRO A 213 5.46 -14.94 30.30
N GLU A 214 6.76 -15.07 30.10
CA GLU A 214 7.32 -14.93 28.75
C GLU A 214 6.95 -16.19 27.97
N HIS A 215 6.72 -16.05 26.67
CA HIS A 215 6.54 -17.21 25.82
C HIS A 215 7.91 -17.89 25.71
N THR A 216 8.22 -18.78 26.65
CA THR A 216 9.31 -19.74 26.47
C THR A 216 8.82 -20.65 25.35
N THR A 217 9.15 -20.33 24.10
CA THR A 217 9.27 -21.35 23.07
C THR A 217 10.27 -22.34 23.62
N VAL A 218 9.76 -23.41 24.24
CA VAL A 218 10.52 -24.64 24.43
C VAL A 218 10.82 -25.07 23.00
N VAL A 219 11.97 -24.63 22.49
CA VAL A 219 12.61 -25.25 21.35
C VAL A 219 12.81 -26.67 21.84
N ALA A 220 11.88 -27.56 21.50
CA ALA A 220 12.02 -28.97 21.76
C ALA A 220 13.36 -29.36 21.12
N ASN A 221 14.36 -29.59 21.97
CA ASN A 221 15.68 -30.03 21.56
C ASN A 221 15.48 -31.16 20.55
N SER A 222 16.03 -30.99 19.36
CA SER A 222 15.85 -31.85 18.19
C SER A 222 16.38 -33.29 18.36
N THR A 223 16.60 -33.73 19.60
CA THR A 223 17.11 -35.05 19.97
C THR A 223 16.05 -36.14 19.82
N ALA A 224 14.75 -35.82 19.85
CA ALA A 224 13.68 -36.82 19.67
C ALA A 224 13.47 -37.23 18.20
N LEU A 225 13.75 -36.33 17.23
CA LEU A 225 13.59 -36.62 15.80
C LEU A 225 14.73 -37.48 15.22
N ASN A 226 15.92 -37.44 15.81
CA ASN A 226 17.07 -38.25 15.37
C ASN A 226 17.06 -39.70 15.89
N ALA A 227 16.24 -40.01 16.91
CA ALA A 227 16.07 -41.38 17.39
C ALA A 227 15.20 -42.22 16.44
N SER A 228 14.17 -41.63 15.82
CA SER A 228 13.27 -42.34 14.89
C SER A 228 13.86 -42.57 13.50
N LEU A 229 14.87 -41.80 13.08
CA LEU A 229 15.51 -41.96 11.77
C LEU A 229 16.64 -43.01 11.73
N ARG A 230 17.16 -43.46 12.90
CA ARG A 230 18.21 -44.49 12.96
C ARG A 230 17.68 -45.93 13.03
N THR A 231 16.38 -46.15 13.24
CA THR A 231 15.81 -47.51 13.27
C THR A 231 15.36 -47.99 11.88
N VAL A 232 15.24 -47.09 10.89
CA VAL A 232 14.71 -47.42 9.55
C VAL A 232 15.82 -47.76 8.53
N ILE A 233 17.08 -47.47 8.82
CA ILE A 233 18.20 -47.76 7.91
C ILE A 233 19.21 -48.69 8.60
N GLY A 234 18.85 -49.98 8.63
CA GLY A 234 19.82 -51.08 8.82
C GLY A 234 20.49 -51.44 7.48
N PRO A 235 21.74 -51.95 7.51
CA PRO A 235 22.60 -52.02 6.33
C PRO A 235 22.21 -53.15 5.37
N ALA A 236 22.30 -52.84 4.08
CA ALA A 236 22.08 -53.72 2.96
C ALA A 236 23.11 -54.87 2.91
N ALA A 237 22.62 -56.12 2.91
CA ALA A 237 23.36 -57.28 2.42
C ALA A 237 22.45 -58.01 1.40
N GLY A 238 23.00 -58.22 0.20
CA GLY A 238 22.25 -58.47 -1.02
C GLY A 238 21.57 -59.83 -1.13
N ARG A 239 20.55 -59.88 -2.00
CA ARG A 239 20.13 -61.10 -2.66
C ARG A 239 19.48 -60.78 -4.00
N ARG A 240 20.01 -61.42 -5.05
CA ARG A 240 19.42 -61.57 -6.40
C ARG A 240 18.03 -62.23 -6.29
N VAL A 241 17.16 -61.96 -7.28
CA VAL A 241 16.25 -62.90 -8.00
C VAL A 241 15.40 -62.01 -8.93
N SER A 242 15.70 -61.97 -10.23
CA SER A 242 14.99 -62.67 -11.33
C SER A 242 13.67 -62.01 -11.77
N SER A 243 13.65 -61.48 -13.00
CA SER A 243 12.45 -61.20 -13.83
C SER A 243 11.68 -62.51 -14.12
N PRO A 244 10.36 -62.53 -14.46
CA PRO A 244 9.78 -61.95 -15.71
C PRO A 244 8.24 -61.62 -15.58
N PRO A 245 7.37 -61.60 -16.63
CA PRO A 245 7.46 -61.16 -18.03
C PRO A 245 6.43 -60.07 -18.42
N ILE A 246 6.57 -59.60 -19.66
CA ILE A 246 5.76 -58.64 -20.42
C ILE A 246 4.51 -59.30 -21.05
N LEU A 247 3.34 -58.69 -20.87
CA LEU A 247 2.13 -58.73 -21.73
C LEU A 247 1.37 -57.42 -21.42
N GLY A 248 0.74 -56.66 -22.30
CA GLY A 248 0.44 -56.71 -23.72
C GLY A 248 -0.35 -55.43 -24.03
N ALA A 249 -0.34 -55.03 -25.30
CA ALA A 249 -0.82 -53.76 -25.82
C ALA A 249 -2.29 -53.41 -25.53
N THR A 250 -2.63 -52.11 -25.48
CA THR A 250 -3.59 -51.47 -26.41
C THR A 250 -3.69 -49.95 -26.19
N ASP A 251 -3.40 -49.19 -27.25
CA ASP A 251 -3.89 -47.82 -27.52
C ASP A 251 -5.10 -47.99 -28.47
N PRO A 252 -6.20 -47.23 -28.32
CA PRO A 252 -6.37 -46.12 -29.26
C PRO A 252 -7.17 -44.90 -28.72
N ARG A 253 -6.64 -43.72 -29.10
CA ARG A 253 -7.35 -42.60 -29.77
C ARG A 253 -8.27 -41.64 -28.97
N GLN A 254 -7.81 -40.38 -29.02
CA GLN A 254 -8.51 -39.16 -29.44
C GLN A 254 -9.95 -38.93 -28.97
N THR A 255 -10.11 -37.91 -28.12
CA THR A 255 -11.29 -37.04 -28.14
C THR A 255 -10.87 -35.57 -28.14
N LYS A 256 -11.33 -34.86 -29.17
CA LYS A 256 -11.14 -33.44 -29.47
C LYS A 256 -12.33 -32.67 -28.85
N PRO A 257 -12.15 -31.55 -28.15
CA PRO A 257 -13.27 -30.78 -27.61
C PRO A 257 -13.93 -29.92 -28.70
N GLN A 258 -15.26 -30.06 -28.84
CA GLN A 258 -16.13 -29.23 -29.69
C GLN A 258 -16.47 -27.90 -29.00
N CYS A 259 -16.37 -26.79 -29.74
CA CYS A 259 -16.91 -25.49 -29.36
C CYS A 259 -18.43 -25.43 -29.60
N PRO A 260 -19.20 -24.67 -28.78
CA PRO A 260 -20.63 -24.46 -28.99
C PRO A 260 -20.92 -23.38 -30.05
N PRO A 261 -22.10 -23.41 -30.71
CA PRO A 261 -22.44 -22.50 -31.80
C PRO A 261 -23.02 -21.16 -31.34
N THR A 262 -22.73 -20.13 -32.14
CA THR A 262 -23.19 -18.75 -32.06
C THR A 262 -24.68 -18.61 -32.46
N LEU A 263 -25.47 -17.87 -31.67
CA LEU A 263 -26.84 -17.48 -31.99
C LEU A 263 -26.87 -16.24 -32.91
N PRO A 264 -27.85 -16.12 -33.84
CA PRO A 264 -27.96 -14.98 -34.74
C PRO A 264 -28.71 -13.79 -34.11
N SER A 265 -28.23 -12.61 -34.49
CA SER A 265 -28.77 -11.28 -34.18
C SER A 265 -30.19 -11.09 -34.72
N SER A 266 -31.10 -10.63 -33.86
CA SER A 266 -32.43 -10.17 -34.25
C SER A 266 -32.41 -8.66 -34.52
N THR A 267 -32.74 -8.29 -35.74
CA THR A 267 -33.08 -6.93 -36.18
C THR A 267 -34.58 -6.72 -35.99
N ALA A 268 -35.00 -5.68 -35.26
CA ALA A 268 -36.37 -5.16 -35.37
C ALA A 268 -36.43 -3.66 -35.02
N ARG A 269 -36.84 -2.90 -36.06
CA ARG A 269 -37.47 -1.57 -36.12
C ARG A 269 -36.81 -0.36 -35.48
#